data_AF-A0ABC9SNY3-F1
#
_entry.id   AF-A0ABC9SNY3-F1
#
_cell.length_a   1.000
_cell.length_b   1.000
_cell.length_c   1.000
_cell.angle_alpha   90.00
_cell.angle_beta   90.00
_cell.angle_gamma   90.00
#
_symmetry.space_group_name_H-M   'P 1'
#
loop_
_entity.id
_entity.type
_entity.pdbx_description
1 polymer ?
#
loop_
_entity_poly.entity_id
_entity_poly.type
_entity_poly.pdbx_seq_one_letter_code
_entity_poly.pdbx_strand_id
1 'polypeptide(L)'
;MKKLAISTIASSLLFMSVSSSISYAASPNEVSYQQNKTTQQENQTFSQQQNEIKNLSTNQQDMIKSVQKYVTVNDGKIEFIKDIPQNEYKKYNLEELQKHFNFLNSQVAQNKITINQDLSISSKAISTLAVYGEWTYHWWGYDRKFNNKQAKAYVNELNDLVAYGNLAGAAAAALMPIVGGAVVVTAQYYNLLANRVTANNKGNGVYVGMTWAIVFTVDAL
;
A
#
# COMPACT_ATOMS: atom_id res chain seq x y z
N MET A 1 -30.44 -28.44 -32.13
CA MET A 1 -29.84 -29.59 -31.41
C MET A 1 -28.34 -29.56 -31.72
N LYS A 2 -27.39 -29.37 -30.81
CA LYS A 2 -27.17 -29.83 -29.42
C LYS A 2 -26.67 -28.67 -28.53
N LYS A 3 -27.02 -28.73 -27.24
CA LYS A 3 -26.52 -27.88 -26.14
C LYS A 3 -25.31 -28.55 -25.47
N LEU A 4 -24.34 -27.78 -24.98
CA LEU A 4 -23.39 -28.12 -23.91
C LEU A 4 -23.06 -26.77 -23.21
N ALA A 5 -23.66 -26.42 -22.06
CA ALA A 5 -23.51 -26.91 -20.68
C ALA A 5 -22.36 -26.23 -19.92
N ILE A 6 -22.79 -25.39 -18.98
CA ILE A 6 -22.09 -24.58 -17.98
C ILE A 6 -21.47 -25.49 -16.89
N SER A 7 -20.35 -25.07 -16.29
CA SER A 7 -19.91 -25.62 -15.00
C SER A 7 -19.51 -24.47 -14.05
N THR A 8 -20.41 -24.18 -13.11
CA THR A 8 -20.21 -23.31 -11.95
C THR A 8 -19.92 -24.19 -10.75
N ILE A 9 -18.78 -24.02 -10.08
CA ILE A 9 -18.51 -24.73 -8.83
C ILE A 9 -18.90 -23.80 -7.67
N ALA A 10 -20.05 -24.09 -7.08
CA ALA A 10 -20.46 -23.60 -5.77
C ALA A 10 -20.04 -24.63 -4.72
N SER A 11 -19.23 -24.23 -3.75
CA SER A 11 -18.99 -25.03 -2.54
C SER A 11 -19.62 -24.32 -1.35
N SER A 12 -20.78 -24.81 -0.96
CA SER A 12 -21.46 -24.54 0.30
C SER A 12 -20.88 -25.47 1.36
N LEU A 13 -20.49 -24.94 2.52
CA LEU A 13 -20.30 -25.72 3.74
C LEU A 13 -21.07 -25.05 4.89
N LEU A 14 -22.20 -25.67 5.22
CA LEU A 14 -22.95 -25.51 6.46
C LEU A 14 -22.16 -26.16 7.61
N PHE A 15 -22.13 -25.51 8.78
CA PHE A 15 -22.00 -26.22 10.06
C PHE A 15 -23.00 -25.67 11.08
N MET A 16 -23.64 -26.61 11.77
CA MET A 16 -24.77 -26.47 12.67
C MET A 16 -24.38 -25.92 14.05
N SER A 17 -25.41 -25.38 14.71
CA SER A 17 -25.49 -24.85 16.07
C SER A 17 -25.12 -25.82 17.19
N VAL A 18 -24.65 -25.28 18.31
CA VAL A 18 -25.02 -25.76 19.65
C VAL A 18 -25.22 -24.59 20.60
N SER A 19 -26.40 -24.52 21.19
CA SER A 19 -26.79 -23.60 22.25
C SER A 19 -26.49 -24.22 23.62
N SER A 20 -26.08 -23.38 24.58
CA SER A 20 -26.25 -23.66 26.00
C SER A 20 -26.56 -22.37 26.73
N SER A 21 -27.79 -22.30 27.25
CA SER A 21 -28.37 -21.26 28.10
C SER A 21 -27.88 -21.36 29.55
N ILE A 22 -27.60 -20.24 30.22
CA ILE A 22 -27.98 -19.99 31.62
C ILE A 22 -28.19 -18.47 31.82
N SER A 23 -29.34 -18.07 32.35
CA SER A 23 -29.62 -16.73 32.86
C SER A 23 -29.44 -16.71 34.38
N TYR A 24 -28.82 -15.65 34.92
CA TYR A 24 -29.07 -15.13 36.27
C TYR A 24 -28.84 -13.61 36.27
N ALA A 25 -29.77 -12.87 36.88
CA ALA A 25 -29.72 -11.42 37.05
C ALA A 25 -29.42 -11.07 38.52
N ALA A 26 -28.57 -10.06 38.77
CA ALA A 26 -28.65 -9.17 39.94
C ALA A 26 -27.67 -7.97 39.86
N SER A 27 -28.27 -6.76 39.79
CA SER A 27 -27.93 -5.48 40.45
C SER A 27 -26.62 -4.69 40.15
N PRO A 28 -26.66 -3.33 40.14
CA PRO A 28 -25.58 -2.46 39.67
C PRO A 28 -24.70 -1.91 40.81
N ASN A 29 -23.41 -1.70 40.52
CA ASN A 29 -22.71 -0.42 40.71
C ASN A 29 -21.19 -0.55 40.49
N GLU A 30 -20.64 0.58 40.07
CA GLU A 30 -19.25 1.03 40.14
C GLU A 30 -18.29 0.84 38.95
N VAL A 31 -17.48 1.89 38.83
CA VAL A 31 -16.95 2.55 37.63
C VAL A 31 -15.45 2.28 37.51
N SER A 32 -14.90 2.50 36.30
CA SER A 32 -13.48 2.63 35.91
C SER A 32 -12.68 1.31 35.86
N TYR A 33 -11.95 0.95 34.80
CA TYR A 33 -11.19 1.75 33.82
C TYR A 33 -11.14 1.02 32.46
N GLN A 34 -11.46 1.71 31.36
CA GLN A 34 -11.04 1.33 29.99
C GLN A 34 -10.66 2.59 29.23
N GLN A 35 -9.57 3.24 29.64
CA GLN A 35 -8.98 4.34 28.90
C GLN A 35 -7.47 4.22 29.03
N ASN A 36 -6.86 3.28 28.29
CA ASN A 36 -5.39 3.20 28.12
C ASN A 36 -4.92 2.24 27.00
N LYS A 37 -5.79 1.76 26.10
CA LYS A 37 -5.35 0.93 24.95
C LYS A 37 -5.19 1.69 23.63
N THR A 38 -5.83 2.85 23.46
CA THR A 38 -5.80 3.60 22.20
C THR A 38 -4.47 4.34 21.97
N THR A 39 -3.90 4.93 23.01
CA THR A 39 -2.74 5.84 22.90
C THR A 39 -1.40 5.14 22.62
N GLN A 40 -1.26 3.86 23.00
CA GLN A 40 -0.01 3.12 22.75
C GLN A 40 0.08 2.59 21.30
N GLN A 41 -1.06 2.19 20.73
CA GLN A 41 -1.13 1.69 19.36
C GLN A 41 -0.98 2.84 18.35
N GLU A 42 -1.56 4.00 18.63
CA GLU A 42 -1.44 5.22 17.81
C GLU A 42 0.00 5.78 17.80
N ASN A 43 0.69 5.80 18.94
CA ASN A 43 2.10 6.23 19.03
C ASN A 43 3.08 5.26 18.32
N GLN A 44 2.82 3.95 18.38
CA GLN A 44 3.64 2.97 17.64
C GLN A 44 3.44 3.08 16.13
N THR A 45 2.24 3.43 15.69
CA THR A 45 1.90 3.47 14.26
C THR A 45 2.39 4.76 13.59
N PHE A 46 2.28 5.90 14.28
CA PHE A 46 2.88 7.17 13.84
C PHE A 46 4.41 7.11 13.75
N SER A 47 5.06 6.44 14.72
CA SER A 47 6.52 6.26 14.70
C SER A 47 6.98 5.29 13.60
N GLN A 48 6.18 4.27 13.26
CA GLN A 48 6.45 3.39 12.12
C GLN A 48 6.35 4.12 10.78
N GLN A 49 5.30 4.92 10.56
CA GLN A 49 5.15 5.71 9.34
C GLN A 49 6.31 6.71 9.15
N GLN A 50 6.73 7.38 10.24
CA GLN A 50 7.91 8.25 10.18
C GLN A 50 9.19 7.48 9.87
N ASN A 51 9.33 6.25 10.35
CA ASN A 51 10.49 5.41 10.07
C ASN A 51 10.50 4.88 8.63
N GLU A 52 9.34 4.67 8.01
CA GLU A 52 9.23 4.23 6.62
C GLU A 52 9.63 5.35 5.65
N ILE A 53 9.16 6.58 5.89
CA ILE A 53 9.53 7.76 5.08
C ILE A 53 11.04 8.06 5.17
N LYS A 54 11.69 7.75 6.30
CA LYS A 54 13.15 7.95 6.46
C LYS A 54 14.00 7.15 5.47
N ASN A 55 13.49 6.06 4.92
CA ASN A 55 14.18 5.26 3.91
C ASN A 55 14.06 5.84 2.50
N LEU A 56 13.33 6.94 2.31
CA LEU A 56 13.24 7.65 1.04
C LEU A 56 14.32 8.73 0.94
N SER A 57 14.65 9.15 -0.29
CA SER A 57 15.54 10.30 -0.50
C SER A 57 14.99 11.58 0.13
N THR A 58 15.86 12.51 0.52
CA THR A 58 15.48 13.82 1.10
C THR A 58 14.42 14.54 0.26
N ASN A 59 14.58 14.56 -1.06
CA ASN A 59 13.63 15.21 -1.97
C ASN A 59 12.23 14.57 -1.91
N GLN A 60 12.15 13.23 -1.82
CA GLN A 60 10.87 12.55 -1.66
C GLN A 60 10.27 12.86 -0.28
N GLN A 61 11.06 12.85 0.78
CA GLN A 61 10.59 13.21 2.13
C GLN A 61 10.03 14.63 2.18
N ASP A 62 10.72 15.60 1.57
CA ASP A 62 10.30 17.00 1.56
C ASP A 62 9.03 17.20 0.71
N MET A 63 8.90 16.49 -0.40
CA MET A 63 7.68 16.46 -1.20
C MET A 63 6.51 15.89 -0.40
N ILE A 64 6.71 14.76 0.28
CA ILE A 64 5.69 14.11 1.12
C ILE A 64 5.26 15.05 2.24
N LYS A 65 6.20 15.64 3.00
CA LYS A 65 5.91 16.60 4.07
C LYS A 65 5.12 17.82 3.55
N SER A 66 5.47 18.33 2.36
CA SER A 66 4.79 19.47 1.75
C SER A 66 3.34 19.17 1.39
N VAL A 67 3.04 17.92 1.01
CA VAL A 67 1.71 17.47 0.63
C VAL A 67 0.88 17.02 1.83
N GLN A 68 1.50 16.45 2.87
CA GLN A 68 0.81 15.83 4.02
C GLN A 68 -0.22 16.76 4.68
N LYS A 69 0.07 18.06 4.77
CA LYS A 69 -0.86 19.07 5.33
C LYS A 69 -2.19 19.18 4.59
N TYR A 70 -2.27 18.66 3.37
CA TYR A 70 -3.48 18.64 2.55
C TYR A 70 -4.25 17.32 2.64
N VAL A 71 -3.77 16.33 3.39
CA VAL A 71 -4.32 14.98 3.41
C VAL A 71 -5.01 14.72 4.74
N THR A 72 -6.22 14.17 4.70
CA THR A 72 -7.01 13.85 5.88
C THR A 72 -7.71 12.50 5.74
N VAL A 73 -8.17 11.93 6.85
CA VAL A 73 -8.97 10.70 6.88
C VAL A 73 -10.34 10.99 7.49
N ASN A 74 -11.37 10.88 6.66
CA ASN A 74 -12.77 11.05 7.06
C ASN A 74 -13.52 9.74 6.83
N ASP A 75 -14.18 9.23 7.88
CA ASP A 75 -14.91 7.96 7.85
C ASP A 75 -14.10 6.76 7.31
N GLY A 76 -12.82 6.71 7.69
CA GLY A 76 -11.88 5.66 7.26
C GLY A 76 -11.45 5.76 5.79
N LYS A 77 -11.82 6.85 5.09
CA LYS A 77 -11.39 7.15 3.73
C LYS A 77 -10.37 8.28 3.73
N ILE A 78 -9.34 8.12 2.92
CA ILE A 78 -8.34 9.15 2.71
C ILE A 78 -8.81 10.11 1.61
N GLU A 79 -8.67 11.41 1.86
CA GLU A 79 -9.04 12.45 0.92
C GLU A 79 -8.21 13.72 1.10
N PHE A 80 -8.30 14.61 0.12
CA PHE A 80 -7.74 15.94 0.23
C PHE A 80 -8.65 16.87 1.04
N ILE A 81 -8.04 17.80 1.78
CA ILE A 81 -8.77 18.95 2.31
C ILE A 81 -9.31 19.82 1.16
N LYS A 82 -10.33 20.62 1.45
CA LYS A 82 -10.89 21.56 0.48
C LYS A 82 -9.89 22.68 0.16
N ASP A 83 -10.04 23.26 -1.04
CA ASP A 83 -9.37 24.49 -1.47
C ASP A 83 -7.82 24.43 -1.54
N ILE A 84 -7.29 23.31 -2.07
CA ILE A 84 -5.85 23.23 -2.38
C ILE A 84 -5.51 24.20 -3.53
N PRO A 85 -4.49 25.08 -3.36
CA PRO A 85 -4.04 25.95 -4.43
C PRO A 85 -3.66 25.18 -5.71
N GLN A 86 -4.15 25.62 -6.87
CA GLN A 86 -3.95 24.92 -8.15
C GLN A 86 -2.47 24.77 -8.54
N ASN A 87 -1.63 25.71 -8.11
CA ASN A 87 -0.17 25.63 -8.31
C ASN A 87 0.43 24.45 -7.53
N GLU A 88 0.00 24.21 -6.29
CA GLU A 88 0.44 23.05 -5.50
C GLU A 88 -0.09 21.75 -6.10
N TYR A 89 -1.33 21.77 -6.61
CA TYR A 89 -1.95 20.63 -7.28
C TYR A 89 -1.13 20.13 -8.47
N LYS A 90 -0.68 21.07 -9.32
CA LYS A 90 0.19 20.76 -10.46
C LYS A 90 1.61 20.41 -10.02
N LYS A 91 2.20 21.17 -9.10
CA LYS A 91 3.59 21.01 -8.66
C LYS A 91 3.86 19.61 -8.11
N TYR A 92 2.93 19.08 -7.32
CA TYR A 92 3.09 17.78 -6.66
C TYR A 92 2.32 16.65 -7.33
N ASN A 93 1.77 16.88 -8.53
CA ASN A 93 1.00 15.89 -9.27
C ASN A 93 -0.14 15.27 -8.43
N LEU A 94 -0.92 16.11 -7.76
CA LEU A 94 -1.96 15.67 -6.82
C LEU A 94 -3.12 14.92 -7.52
N GLU A 95 -3.23 15.03 -8.83
CA GLU A 95 -4.16 14.19 -9.61
C GLU A 95 -3.83 12.69 -9.48
N GLU A 96 -2.55 12.33 -9.60
CA GLU A 96 -2.12 10.94 -9.43
C GLU A 96 -2.23 10.50 -7.96
N LEU A 97 -2.01 11.41 -7.02
CA LEU A 97 -2.27 11.11 -5.60
C LEU A 97 -3.77 10.90 -5.32
N GLN A 98 -4.67 11.63 -5.98
CA GLN A 98 -6.11 11.38 -5.87
C GLN A 98 -6.48 10.01 -6.44
N LYS A 99 -5.89 9.60 -7.57
CA LYS A 99 -6.09 8.25 -8.12
C LYS A 99 -5.61 7.18 -7.14
N HIS A 100 -4.47 7.43 -6.48
CA HIS A 100 -3.98 6.59 -5.39
C HIS A 100 -4.94 6.50 -4.21
N PHE A 101 -5.45 7.64 -3.74
CA PHE A 101 -6.48 7.68 -2.68
C PHE A 101 -7.75 6.92 -3.08
N ASN A 102 -8.22 7.08 -4.31
CA ASN A 102 -9.39 6.36 -4.81
C ASN A 102 -9.17 4.84 -4.79
N PHE A 103 -7.97 4.37 -5.16
CA PHE A 103 -7.62 2.96 -5.06
C PHE A 103 -7.61 2.49 -3.60
N LEU A 104 -6.94 3.20 -2.69
CA LEU A 104 -6.91 2.84 -1.26
C LEU A 104 -8.31 2.79 -0.67
N ASN A 105 -9.15 3.78 -0.96
CA ASN A 105 -10.55 3.82 -0.54
C ASN A 105 -11.36 2.66 -1.12
N SER A 106 -11.08 2.21 -2.34
CA SER A 106 -11.70 1.00 -2.90
C SER A 106 -11.30 -0.27 -2.14
N GLN A 107 -10.06 -0.34 -1.63
CA GLN A 107 -9.59 -1.46 -0.82
C GLN A 107 -10.22 -1.44 0.58
N VAL A 108 -10.45 -0.25 1.15
CA VAL A 108 -11.25 -0.07 2.39
C VAL A 108 -12.68 -0.56 2.18
N ALA A 109 -13.33 -0.16 1.09
CA ALA A 109 -14.70 -0.59 0.76
C ALA A 109 -14.81 -2.12 0.57
N GLN A 110 -13.73 -2.75 0.08
CA GLN A 110 -13.62 -4.22 -0.04
C GLN A 110 -13.18 -4.91 1.26
N ASN A 111 -13.05 -4.17 2.38
CA ASN A 111 -12.62 -4.67 3.67
C ASN A 111 -11.22 -5.33 3.66
N LYS A 112 -10.35 -4.95 2.71
CA LYS A 112 -8.97 -5.49 2.59
C LYS A 112 -7.98 -4.76 3.48
N ILE A 113 -8.17 -3.45 3.65
CA ILE A 113 -7.31 -2.59 4.47
C ILE A 113 -8.14 -1.69 5.38
N THR A 114 -7.50 -1.12 6.39
CA THR A 114 -7.98 0.01 7.19
C THR A 114 -6.97 1.15 7.08
N ILE A 115 -7.46 2.38 6.92
CA ILE A 115 -6.66 3.60 6.97
C ILE A 115 -6.95 4.28 8.31
N ASN A 116 -5.91 4.48 9.12
CA ASN A 116 -6.02 5.12 10.43
C ASN A 116 -5.90 6.64 10.31
N GLN A 117 -6.26 7.36 11.38
CA GLN A 117 -6.24 8.83 11.40
C GLN A 117 -4.83 9.42 11.23
N ASP A 118 -3.78 8.69 11.59
CA ASP A 118 -2.38 9.04 11.35
C ASP A 118 -1.90 8.74 9.91
N LEU A 119 -2.83 8.41 8.99
CA LEU A 119 -2.58 8.01 7.60
C LEU A 119 -1.83 6.67 7.43
N SER A 120 -1.61 5.93 8.50
CA SER A 120 -1.07 4.57 8.40
C SER A 120 -2.11 3.61 7.84
N ILE A 121 -1.63 2.56 7.19
CA ILE A 121 -2.46 1.56 6.53
C ILE A 121 -2.20 0.22 7.20
N SER A 122 -3.28 -0.42 7.67
CA SER A 122 -3.24 -1.76 8.25
C SER A 122 -3.90 -2.75 7.29
N SER A 123 -3.20 -3.84 6.96
CA SER A 123 -3.77 -4.96 6.22
C SER A 123 -4.59 -5.85 7.17
N LYS A 124 -5.79 -6.26 6.74
CA LYS A 124 -6.61 -7.25 7.46
C LYS A 124 -6.25 -8.69 7.10
N ALA A 125 -5.37 -8.90 6.11
CA ALA A 125 -4.82 -10.21 5.75
C ALA A 125 -3.43 -10.35 6.41
N ILE A 126 -3.39 -10.88 7.63
CA ILE A 126 -2.19 -10.86 8.48
C ILE A 126 -1.09 -11.79 7.96
N SER A 127 0.12 -11.25 7.83
CA SER A 127 1.35 -11.83 8.35
C SER A 127 2.21 -10.71 8.95
N THR A 128 2.51 -10.80 10.24
CA THR A 128 3.23 -9.81 11.07
C THR A 128 4.76 -9.92 10.96
N LEU A 129 5.29 -10.23 9.77
CA LEU A 129 6.73 -10.29 9.51
C LEU A 129 7.05 -9.47 8.26
N ALA A 130 8.28 -8.97 8.13
CA ALA A 130 8.74 -8.30 6.92
C ALA A 130 8.49 -9.21 5.71
N VAL A 131 7.43 -8.95 4.95
CA VAL A 131 7.10 -9.76 3.77
C VAL A 131 8.03 -9.33 2.65
N TYR A 132 9.22 -9.90 2.67
CA TYR A 132 10.13 -9.84 1.52
C TYR A 132 9.37 -10.31 0.28
N GLY A 133 9.24 -9.44 -0.70
CA GLY A 133 8.59 -9.79 -1.95
C GLY A 133 7.15 -9.33 -2.11
N GLU A 134 6.59 -8.51 -1.21
CA GLU A 134 5.30 -7.84 -1.44
C GLU A 134 5.42 -6.32 -1.35
N TRP A 135 4.56 -5.60 -2.08
CA TRP A 135 4.49 -4.14 -2.02
C TRP A 135 3.66 -3.73 -0.80
N THR A 136 4.26 -2.93 0.07
CA THR A 136 3.57 -2.22 1.15
C THR A 136 2.94 -0.96 0.56
N TYR A 137 1.67 -0.73 0.86
CA TYR A 137 0.96 0.48 0.44
C TYR A 137 0.96 1.51 1.57
N HIS A 138 1.27 2.74 1.20
CA HIS A 138 1.29 3.91 2.07
C HIS A 138 0.40 5.00 1.48
N TRP A 139 -0.06 5.97 2.27
CA TRP A 139 -0.78 7.10 1.69
C TRP A 139 0.06 7.88 0.66
N TRP A 140 1.39 7.90 0.83
CA TRP A 140 2.33 8.61 -0.04
C TRP A 140 2.86 7.76 -1.21
N GLY A 141 2.49 6.49 -1.31
CA GLY A 141 2.99 5.60 -2.36
C GLY A 141 3.19 4.17 -1.86
N TYR A 142 4.37 3.61 -2.12
CA TYR A 142 4.63 2.19 -1.95
C TYR A 142 6.09 1.93 -1.60
N ASP A 143 6.34 0.81 -0.94
CA ASP A 143 7.68 0.26 -0.83
C ASP A 143 7.71 -1.24 -0.91
N ARG A 144 8.91 -1.78 -1.16
CA ARG A 144 9.16 -3.22 -1.14
C ARG A 144 10.60 -3.48 -0.76
N LYS A 145 10.80 -4.43 0.14
CA LYS A 145 12.11 -5.00 0.45
C LYS A 145 12.31 -6.28 -0.36
N PHE A 146 13.44 -6.37 -1.04
CA PHE A 146 13.84 -7.52 -1.83
C PHE A 146 15.10 -8.12 -1.20
N ASN A 147 15.12 -9.43 -0.99
CA ASN A 147 16.39 -10.11 -0.71
C ASN A 147 17.21 -10.21 -2.01
N ASN A 148 18.46 -10.65 -1.93
CA ASN A 148 19.34 -10.73 -3.10
C ASN A 148 18.75 -11.53 -4.28
N LYS A 149 18.11 -12.68 -4.00
CA LYS A 149 17.49 -13.52 -5.05
C LYS A 149 16.31 -12.79 -5.69
N GLN A 150 15.43 -12.20 -4.88
CA GLN A 150 14.27 -11.45 -5.35
C GLN A 150 14.67 -10.19 -6.12
N ALA A 151 15.72 -9.49 -5.70
CA ALA A 151 16.23 -8.31 -6.38
C ALA A 151 16.75 -8.65 -7.79
N LYS A 152 17.48 -9.76 -7.93
CA LYS A 152 17.93 -10.25 -9.24
C LYS A 152 16.76 -10.67 -10.14
N ALA A 153 15.78 -11.38 -9.57
CA ALA A 153 14.57 -11.75 -10.32
C ALA A 153 13.79 -10.51 -10.78
N TYR A 154 13.61 -9.54 -9.91
CA TYR A 154 12.94 -8.28 -10.21
C TYR A 154 13.64 -7.50 -11.33
N VAL A 155 14.97 -7.44 -11.34
CA VAL A 155 15.74 -6.85 -12.45
C VAL A 155 15.46 -7.56 -13.78
N ASN A 156 15.41 -8.90 -13.78
CA ASN A 156 15.10 -9.65 -14.98
C ASN A 156 13.67 -9.37 -15.47
N GLU A 157 12.69 -9.35 -14.56
CA GLU A 157 11.30 -9.04 -14.89
C GLU A 157 11.14 -7.62 -15.49
N LEU A 158 11.85 -6.63 -14.95
CA LEU A 158 11.87 -5.28 -15.49
C LEU A 158 12.48 -5.23 -16.90
N ASN A 159 13.58 -5.93 -17.13
CA ASN A 159 14.24 -5.99 -18.44
C ASN A 159 13.38 -6.73 -19.48
N ASP A 160 12.72 -7.81 -19.07
CA ASP A 160 11.79 -8.56 -19.90
C ASP A 160 10.60 -7.68 -20.30
N LEU A 161 10.01 -6.94 -19.35
CA LEU A 161 8.92 -6.01 -19.63
C LEU A 161 9.32 -4.96 -20.69
N VAL A 162 10.55 -4.45 -20.60
CA VAL A 162 11.12 -3.52 -21.58
C VAL A 162 11.33 -4.18 -22.94
N ALA A 163 11.90 -5.39 -22.97
CA ALA A 163 12.16 -6.13 -24.20
C ALA A 163 10.86 -6.49 -24.96
N TYR A 164 9.80 -6.84 -24.23
CA TYR A 164 8.48 -7.14 -24.82
C TYR A 164 7.68 -5.88 -25.19
N GLY A 165 8.13 -4.68 -24.81
CA GLY A 165 7.44 -3.43 -25.09
C GLY A 165 6.11 -3.25 -24.33
N ASN A 166 5.81 -4.12 -23.35
CA ASN A 166 4.55 -4.11 -22.59
C ASN A 166 4.64 -3.17 -21.39
N LEU A 167 4.91 -1.89 -21.66
CA LEU A 167 5.22 -0.88 -20.64
C LEU A 167 3.99 -0.35 -19.89
N ALA A 168 2.79 -0.67 -20.40
CA ALA A 168 1.50 -0.29 -19.83
C ALA A 168 0.55 -1.50 -19.91
N GLY A 169 0.24 -2.12 -18.76
CA GLY A 169 -0.61 -3.31 -18.70
C GLY A 169 -0.52 -4.05 -17.37
N ALA A 170 -1.23 -5.18 -17.28
CA ALA A 170 -1.27 -5.98 -16.05
C ALA A 170 0.11 -6.50 -15.61
N ALA A 171 1.00 -6.81 -16.57
CA ALA A 171 2.38 -7.21 -16.26
C ALA A 171 3.17 -6.07 -15.62
N ALA A 172 3.08 -4.86 -16.19
CA ALA A 172 3.67 -3.65 -15.60
C ALA A 172 3.13 -3.37 -14.20
N ALA A 173 1.80 -3.49 -14.02
CA ALA A 173 1.12 -3.27 -12.75
C ALA A 173 1.46 -4.32 -11.67
N ALA A 174 1.92 -5.51 -12.06
CA ALA A 174 2.38 -6.54 -11.13
C ALA A 174 3.79 -6.26 -10.60
N LEU A 175 4.65 -5.64 -11.43
CA LEU A 175 6.02 -5.30 -11.05
C LEU A 175 6.09 -4.02 -10.24
N MET A 176 5.31 -3.02 -10.65
CA MET A 176 5.17 -1.75 -9.94
C MET A 176 3.69 -1.50 -9.73
N PRO A 177 3.24 -1.13 -8.52
CA PRO A 177 1.84 -0.81 -8.26
C PRO A 177 1.49 0.53 -8.93
N ILE A 178 1.29 0.49 -10.24
CA ILE A 178 0.86 1.63 -11.05
C ILE A 178 -0.62 1.84 -10.76
N VAL A 179 -0.93 2.73 -9.84
CA VAL A 179 -2.30 3.07 -9.51
C VAL A 179 -2.80 4.16 -10.45
N GLY A 180 -3.81 3.81 -11.25
CA GLY A 180 -4.38 4.67 -12.29
C GLY A 180 -3.81 4.32 -13.66
N GLY A 181 -4.66 3.87 -14.59
CA GLY A 181 -4.25 3.42 -15.93
C GLY A 181 -3.65 4.48 -16.86
N ALA A 182 -3.30 5.66 -16.34
CA ALA A 182 -2.77 6.80 -17.09
C ALA A 182 -1.25 7.01 -16.92
N VAL A 183 -0.62 6.44 -15.88
CA VAL A 183 0.83 6.55 -15.74
C VAL A 183 1.52 5.51 -16.63
N VAL A 184 1.76 5.88 -17.87
CA VAL A 184 2.67 5.16 -18.76
C VAL A 184 4.09 5.59 -18.43
N VAL A 185 4.87 4.68 -17.85
CA VAL A 185 6.32 4.87 -17.65
C VAL A 185 7.08 4.38 -18.88
N THR A 186 8.17 5.09 -19.20
CA THR A 186 9.00 4.78 -20.38
C THR A 186 9.91 3.58 -20.13
N ALA A 187 10.41 2.95 -21.21
CA ALA A 187 11.44 1.92 -21.11
C ALA A 187 12.67 2.41 -20.31
N GLN A 188 13.00 3.69 -20.46
CA GLN A 188 14.13 4.34 -19.79
C GLN A 188 13.93 4.38 -18.28
N TYR A 189 12.69 4.56 -17.82
CA TYR A 189 12.36 4.51 -16.40
C TYR A 189 12.63 3.11 -15.82
N TYR A 190 12.10 2.07 -16.47
CA TYR A 190 12.31 0.69 -16.03
C TYR A 190 13.79 0.29 -16.05
N ASN A 191 14.52 0.66 -17.10
CA ASN A 191 15.96 0.43 -17.18
C ASN A 191 16.73 1.15 -16.07
N LEU A 192 16.36 2.40 -15.76
CA LEU A 192 16.97 3.15 -14.66
C LEU A 192 16.71 2.46 -13.32
N LEU A 193 15.48 2.01 -13.07
CA LEU A 193 15.12 1.27 -11.87
C LEU A 193 15.91 -0.04 -11.76
N ALA A 194 15.95 -0.84 -12.83
CA ALA A 194 16.71 -2.09 -12.90
C ALA A 194 18.21 -1.87 -12.62
N ASN A 195 18.79 -0.81 -13.19
CA ASN A 195 20.19 -0.43 -12.96
C ASN A 195 20.44 -0.04 -11.50
N ARG A 196 19.52 0.70 -10.87
CA ARG A 196 19.65 1.12 -9.46
C ARG A 196 19.48 -0.06 -8.50
N VAL A 197 18.58 -1.00 -8.80
CA VAL A 197 18.47 -2.28 -8.07
C VAL A 197 19.75 -3.10 -8.19
N THR A 198 20.28 -3.23 -9.40
CA THR A 198 21.53 -3.97 -9.64
C THR A 198 22.71 -3.35 -8.90
N ALA A 199 22.87 -2.02 -8.99
CA ALA A 199 23.98 -1.31 -8.37
C ALA A 199 23.97 -1.35 -6.83
N ASN A 200 22.78 -1.37 -6.22
CA ASN A 200 22.64 -1.38 -4.77
C ASN A 200 22.51 -2.80 -4.17
N ASN A 201 22.15 -3.81 -4.97
CA ASN A 201 22.09 -5.19 -4.51
C ASN A 201 23.50 -5.80 -4.40
N LYS A 202 24.20 -5.46 -3.32
CA LYS A 202 25.57 -5.92 -3.00
C LYS A 202 25.62 -7.33 -2.37
N GLY A 203 24.58 -8.13 -2.56
CA GLY A 203 24.48 -9.49 -2.03
C GLY A 203 23.47 -9.68 -0.88
N ASN A 204 22.99 -8.59 -0.28
CA ASN A 204 22.03 -8.63 0.84
C ASN A 204 20.57 -8.34 0.41
N GLY A 205 20.37 -7.75 -0.76
CA GLY A 205 19.07 -7.24 -1.19
C GLY A 205 18.99 -5.72 -1.24
N VAL A 206 17.80 -5.21 -1.50
CA VAL A 206 17.53 -3.77 -1.63
C VAL A 206 16.18 -3.38 -1.04
N TYR A 207 16.10 -2.14 -0.57
CA TYR A 207 14.85 -1.41 -0.36
C TYR A 207 14.52 -0.64 -1.64
N VAL A 208 13.27 -0.70 -2.08
CA VAL A 208 12.74 0.15 -3.15
C VAL A 208 11.55 0.91 -2.61
N GLY A 209 11.62 2.24 -2.61
CA GLY A 209 10.53 3.13 -2.20
C GLY A 209 10.10 4.01 -3.37
N MET A 210 8.80 4.13 -3.61
CA MET A 210 8.23 4.85 -4.74
C MET A 210 7.05 5.71 -4.30
N THR A 211 7.02 6.97 -4.72
CA THR A 211 5.91 7.88 -4.40
C THR A 211 4.76 7.75 -5.40
N TRP A 212 3.60 8.34 -5.09
CA TRP A 212 2.48 8.45 -6.05
C TRP A 212 2.88 9.08 -7.39
N ALA A 213 3.91 9.95 -7.38
CA ALA A 213 4.44 10.62 -8.55
C ALA A 213 5.51 9.78 -9.28
N ILE A 214 5.64 8.49 -8.95
CA ILE A 214 6.53 7.53 -9.61
C ILE A 214 8.02 7.91 -9.41
N VAL A 215 8.32 8.78 -8.45
CA VAL A 215 9.69 9.08 -8.03
C VAL A 215 10.15 7.96 -7.11
N PHE A 216 11.28 7.33 -7.41
CA PHE A 216 11.77 6.18 -6.66
C PHE A 216 13.15 6.40 -6.02
N THR A 217 13.41 5.65 -4.95
CA THR A 217 14.71 5.44 -4.32
C THR A 217 15.00 3.95 -4.26
N VAL A 218 16.28 3.60 -4.40
CA VAL A 218 16.77 2.24 -4.19
C VAL A 218 18.02 2.28 -3.33
N ASP A 219 17.96 1.62 -2.18
CA ASP A 219 19.05 1.54 -1.22
C ASP A 219 19.38 0.08 -0.90
N ALA A 220 20.64 -0.16 -0.51
CA ALA A 220 21.06 -1.49 -0.05
C ALA A 220 20.43 -1.83 1.32
N LEU A 221 20.17 -3.12 1.55
CA LEU A 221 19.78 -3.65 2.86
C LEU A 221 20.99 -4.14 3.68
#